data_AF-A0A741LHR6-F1
#
_entry.id   AF-A0A741LHR6-F1
#
_cell.length_a   1.000
_cell.length_b   1.000
_cell.length_c   1.000
_cell.angle_alpha   90.00
_cell.angle_beta   90.00
_cell.angle_gamma   90.00
#
_symmetry.space_group_name_H-M   'P 1'
#
loop_
_entity.id
_entity.type
_entity.pdbx_description
1 polymer ?
#
loop_
_entity_poly.entity_id
_entity_poly.type
_entity_poly.pdbx_seq_one_letter_code
_entity_poly.pdbx_strand_id
1 'polypeptide(L)'
;MSLALHSKLNETLEMLTSHIDEGQQLDAFTLKRVVSGASKIPDEPVKLMVLALAHGAAHQHSEAVGFFREAVAYRDEAVARNYLSYLSYTGQYELYREEAVRLAREITSFALCVRARNAAYADGDGELSLFFARKALSMIGSDSERESMESDVMEKKQALDAFISVTDLSTNEISLLSRTIANVAKNYGVLAISHDYVASPEGDAGIVCDVLCEDADMLSDMDIDVATEIAMNEVFAGKNVTAWFRGRNRQEIQFTI
;
A
#
# COMPACT_ATOMS: atom_id res chain seq x y z
N MET A 1 -22.90 6.74 -21.08
CA MET A 1 -23.53 5.76 -20.16
C MET A 1 -24.85 6.34 -19.65
N SER A 2 -25.91 5.56 -19.43
CA SER A 2 -27.17 6.08 -18.86
C SER A 2 -27.03 6.31 -17.34
N LEU A 3 -27.78 7.28 -16.79
CA LEU A 3 -27.78 7.59 -15.35
C LEU A 3 -28.08 6.35 -14.49
N ALA A 4 -29.02 5.51 -14.92
CA ALA A 4 -29.35 4.26 -14.24
C ALA A 4 -28.20 3.23 -14.25
N LEU A 5 -27.43 3.14 -15.34
CA LEU A 5 -26.27 2.25 -15.39
C LEU A 5 -25.14 2.75 -14.50
N HIS A 6 -24.99 4.08 -14.38
CA HIS A 6 -23.99 4.69 -13.51
C HIS A 6 -24.31 4.47 -12.02
N SER A 7 -25.56 4.70 -11.58
CA SER A 7 -25.98 4.43 -10.20
C SER A 7 -25.73 2.97 -9.82
N LYS A 8 -26.12 2.04 -10.69
CA LYS A 8 -25.95 0.62 -10.45
C LYS A 8 -24.47 0.18 -10.40
N LEU A 9 -23.62 0.81 -11.20
CA LEU A 9 -22.18 0.58 -11.15
C LEU A 9 -21.62 1.02 -9.80
N ASN A 10 -21.98 2.21 -9.31
CA ASN A 10 -21.52 2.72 -8.02
C ASN A 10 -21.95 1.81 -6.88
N GLU A 11 -23.22 1.39 -6.84
CA GLU A 11 -23.73 0.43 -5.84
C GLU A 11 -22.95 -0.91 -5.88
N THR A 12 -22.59 -1.37 -7.08
CA THR A 12 -21.80 -2.60 -7.24
C THR A 12 -20.39 -2.41 -6.70
N LEU A 13 -19.74 -1.28 -7.01
CA LEU A 13 -18.40 -0.97 -6.53
C LEU A 13 -18.38 -0.84 -5.00
N GLU A 14 -19.32 -0.10 -4.41
CA GLU A 14 -19.43 0.06 -2.95
C GLU A 14 -19.57 -1.28 -2.22
N MET A 15 -20.41 -2.17 -2.73
CA MET A 15 -20.58 -3.52 -2.16
C MET A 15 -19.29 -4.33 -2.22
N LEU A 16 -18.61 -4.31 -3.37
CA LEU A 16 -17.36 -5.06 -3.57
C LEU A 16 -16.22 -4.52 -2.69
N THR A 17 -16.09 -3.19 -2.60
CA THR A 17 -15.05 -2.56 -1.76
C THR A 17 -15.32 -2.82 -0.28
N SER A 18 -16.57 -2.76 0.19
CA SER A 18 -16.91 -3.11 1.58
C SER A 18 -16.51 -4.55 1.92
N HIS A 19 -16.78 -5.52 1.04
CA HIS A 19 -16.35 -6.91 1.26
C HIS A 19 -14.83 -7.04 1.37
N ILE A 20 -14.08 -6.34 0.51
CA ILE A 20 -12.61 -6.35 0.55
C ILE A 20 -12.10 -5.67 1.83
N ASP A 21 -12.63 -4.50 2.17
CA ASP A 21 -12.18 -3.67 3.30
C ASP A 21 -12.49 -4.28 4.67
N GLU A 22 -13.52 -5.15 4.73
CA GLU A 22 -13.95 -5.88 5.91
C GLU A 22 -13.43 -7.34 5.95
N GLY A 23 -12.72 -7.79 4.90
CA GLY A 23 -12.25 -9.17 4.78
C GLY A 23 -13.38 -10.21 4.69
N GLN A 24 -14.57 -9.79 4.26
CA GLN A 24 -15.74 -10.66 4.13
C GLN A 24 -15.78 -11.28 2.73
N GLN A 25 -15.82 -12.62 2.69
CA GLN A 25 -15.85 -13.34 1.43
C GLN A 25 -17.22 -13.22 0.75
N LEU A 26 -17.23 -12.75 -0.50
CA LEU A 26 -18.39 -12.70 -1.37
C LEU A 26 -18.85 -14.11 -1.77
N ASP A 27 -20.14 -14.39 -1.63
CA ASP A 27 -20.70 -15.69 -1.97
C ASP A 27 -20.72 -15.93 -3.50
N ALA A 28 -20.70 -17.21 -3.88
CA ALA A 28 -20.62 -17.62 -5.29
C ALA A 28 -21.83 -17.18 -6.14
N PHE A 29 -23.02 -17.05 -5.54
CA PHE A 29 -24.21 -16.61 -6.27
C PHE A 29 -24.12 -15.11 -6.57
N THR A 30 -23.69 -14.31 -5.59
CA THR A 30 -23.46 -12.88 -5.77
C THR A 30 -22.33 -12.62 -6.75
N LEU A 31 -21.22 -13.35 -6.66
CA LEU A 31 -20.13 -13.28 -7.64
C LEU A 31 -20.63 -13.50 -9.07
N LYS A 32 -21.39 -14.59 -9.31
CA LYS A 32 -21.93 -14.89 -10.64
C LYS A 32 -22.85 -13.78 -11.15
N ARG A 33 -23.66 -13.17 -10.27
CA ARG A 33 -24.53 -12.05 -10.61
C ARG A 33 -23.73 -10.80 -11.01
N VAL A 34 -22.66 -10.48 -10.29
CA VAL A 34 -21.77 -9.35 -10.60
C VAL A 34 -21.05 -9.57 -11.92
N VAL A 35 -20.43 -10.74 -12.12
CA VAL A 35 -19.73 -11.09 -13.38
C VAL A 35 -20.68 -10.99 -14.58
N SER A 36 -21.91 -11.53 -14.46
CA SER A 36 -22.92 -11.38 -15.51
C SER A 36 -23.32 -9.92 -15.75
N GLY A 37 -23.43 -9.12 -14.68
CA GLY A 37 -23.69 -7.70 -14.75
C GLY A 37 -22.59 -6.91 -15.46
N ALA A 38 -21.33 -7.23 -15.18
CA ALA A 38 -20.15 -6.56 -15.73
C ALA A 38 -20.10 -6.64 -17.26
N SER A 39 -20.62 -7.70 -17.88
CA SER A 39 -20.73 -7.82 -19.35
C SER A 39 -21.49 -6.68 -20.04
N LYS A 40 -22.29 -5.92 -19.28
CA LYS A 40 -23.07 -4.77 -19.77
C LYS A 40 -22.33 -3.44 -19.66
N ILE A 41 -21.15 -3.41 -19.04
CA ILE A 41 -20.32 -2.23 -18.92
C ILE A 41 -19.61 -2.02 -20.27
N PRO A 42 -19.86 -0.91 -20.99
CA PRO A 42 -19.27 -0.68 -22.30
C PRO A 42 -17.81 -0.26 -22.24
N ASP A 43 -17.38 0.28 -21.10
CA ASP A 43 -16.02 0.77 -20.87
C ASP A 43 -15.13 -0.38 -20.37
N GLU A 44 -14.21 -0.84 -21.22
CA GLU A 44 -13.44 -2.08 -21.01
C GLU A 44 -12.52 -2.02 -19.77
N PRO A 45 -11.72 -0.96 -19.52
CA PRO A 45 -10.96 -0.81 -18.27
C PRO A 45 -11.85 -0.92 -17.02
N VAL A 46 -13.00 -0.26 -17.02
CA VAL A 46 -13.94 -0.29 -15.88
C VAL A 46 -14.57 -1.66 -15.72
N LYS A 47 -14.92 -2.34 -16.83
CA LYS A 47 -15.42 -3.71 -16.80
C LYS A 47 -14.39 -4.65 -16.17
N LEU A 48 -13.14 -4.59 -16.62
CA LEU A 48 -12.05 -5.43 -16.09
C LEU A 48 -11.78 -5.12 -14.62
N MET A 49 -11.80 -3.85 -14.21
CA MET A 49 -11.70 -3.45 -12.80
C MET A 49 -12.83 -4.04 -11.95
N VAL A 50 -14.08 -3.99 -12.42
CA VAL A 50 -15.22 -4.58 -11.70
C VAL A 50 -15.09 -6.09 -11.57
N LEU A 51 -14.64 -6.78 -12.64
CA LEU A 51 -14.34 -8.22 -12.58
C LEU A 51 -13.25 -8.49 -11.56
N ALA A 52 -12.17 -7.71 -11.57
CA ALA A 52 -11.07 -7.84 -10.63
C ALA A 52 -11.53 -7.70 -9.18
N LEU A 53 -12.31 -6.66 -8.86
CA LEU A 53 -12.88 -6.45 -7.54
C LEU A 53 -13.86 -7.56 -7.14
N ALA A 54 -14.65 -8.09 -8.07
CA ALA A 54 -15.57 -9.19 -7.80
C ALA A 54 -14.84 -10.48 -7.41
N HIS A 55 -13.81 -10.85 -8.18
CA HIS A 55 -12.95 -11.98 -7.85
C HIS A 55 -12.17 -11.72 -6.54
N GLY A 56 -11.70 -10.49 -6.32
CA GLY A 56 -11.02 -10.08 -5.10
C GLY A 56 -11.89 -10.24 -3.85
N ALA A 57 -13.13 -9.74 -3.90
CA ALA A 57 -14.11 -9.91 -2.83
C ALA A 57 -14.47 -11.38 -2.57
N ALA A 58 -14.37 -12.25 -3.58
CA ALA A 58 -14.55 -13.70 -3.43
C ALA A 58 -13.28 -14.43 -2.94
N HIS A 59 -12.22 -13.71 -2.55
CA HIS A 59 -10.89 -14.20 -2.16
C HIS A 59 -10.15 -14.97 -3.27
N GLN A 60 -10.51 -14.72 -4.53
CA GLN A 60 -9.86 -15.25 -5.72
C GLN A 60 -8.77 -14.27 -6.19
N HIS A 61 -7.72 -14.13 -5.35
CA HIS A 61 -6.72 -13.07 -5.50
C HIS A 61 -5.89 -13.17 -6.78
N SER A 62 -5.57 -14.38 -7.24
CA SER A 62 -4.80 -14.58 -8.48
C SER A 62 -5.59 -14.12 -9.70
N GLU A 63 -6.88 -14.45 -9.77
CA GLU A 63 -7.79 -14.01 -10.83
C GLU A 63 -8.00 -12.49 -10.80
N ALA A 64 -8.18 -11.92 -9.60
CA ALA A 64 -8.32 -10.49 -9.41
C ALA A 64 -7.10 -9.72 -9.94
N VAL A 65 -5.88 -10.17 -9.59
CA VAL A 65 -4.64 -9.60 -10.12
C VAL A 65 -4.55 -9.72 -11.64
N GLY A 66 -4.98 -10.85 -12.21
CA GLY A 66 -5.06 -11.05 -13.66
C GLY A 66 -5.90 -9.98 -14.34
N PHE A 67 -7.16 -9.80 -13.89
CA PHE A 67 -8.05 -8.78 -14.45
C PHE A 67 -7.54 -7.36 -14.25
N PHE A 68 -6.96 -7.05 -13.09
CA PHE A 68 -6.37 -5.73 -12.85
C PHE A 68 -5.20 -5.44 -13.79
N ARG A 69 -4.32 -6.42 -14.04
CA ARG A 69 -3.19 -6.26 -14.96
C ARG A 69 -3.65 -5.97 -16.39
N GLU A 70 -4.71 -6.63 -16.84
CA GLU A 70 -5.35 -6.33 -18.12
C GLU A 70 -5.96 -4.92 -18.10
N ALA A 71 -6.64 -4.53 -17.02
CA ALA A 71 -7.28 -3.23 -16.90
C ALA A 71 -6.29 -2.07 -16.92
N VAL A 72 -5.17 -2.16 -16.21
CA VAL A 72 -4.15 -1.08 -16.15
C VAL A 72 -3.34 -0.95 -17.44
N ALA A 73 -3.37 -1.93 -18.34
CA ALA A 73 -2.74 -1.83 -19.66
C ALA A 73 -3.34 -0.70 -20.51
N TYR A 74 -4.58 -0.28 -20.21
CA TYR A 74 -5.24 0.87 -20.82
C TYR A 74 -4.76 2.22 -20.28
N ARG A 75 -3.87 2.22 -19.27
CA ARG A 75 -3.28 3.43 -18.64
C ARG A 75 -4.31 4.39 -18.05
N ASP A 76 -5.45 3.85 -17.63
CA ASP A 76 -6.45 4.61 -16.89
C ASP A 76 -5.98 4.83 -15.44
N GLU A 77 -5.92 6.09 -15.02
CA GLU A 77 -5.44 6.45 -13.68
C GLU A 77 -6.36 5.92 -12.57
N ALA A 78 -7.68 5.99 -12.74
CA ALA A 78 -8.62 5.54 -11.72
C ALA A 78 -8.50 4.03 -11.52
N VAL A 79 -8.38 3.26 -12.60
CA VAL A 79 -8.14 1.82 -12.54
C VAL A 79 -6.80 1.50 -11.86
N ALA A 80 -5.72 2.22 -12.19
CA ALA A 80 -4.41 2.03 -11.57
C ALA A 80 -4.45 2.31 -10.05
N ARG A 81 -5.14 3.38 -9.64
CA ARG A 81 -5.33 3.70 -8.21
C ARG A 81 -6.13 2.62 -7.49
N ASN A 82 -7.20 2.11 -8.11
CA ASN A 82 -8.01 1.02 -7.54
C ASN A 82 -7.21 -0.29 -7.43
N TYR A 83 -6.38 -0.62 -8.42
CA TYR A 83 -5.51 -1.79 -8.34
C TYR A 83 -4.53 -1.69 -7.18
N LEU A 84 -3.85 -0.56 -7.04
CA LEU A 84 -2.93 -0.34 -5.92
C LEU A 84 -3.64 -0.33 -4.57
N SER A 85 -4.86 0.20 -4.49
CA SER A 85 -5.67 0.12 -3.27
C SER A 85 -6.01 -1.34 -2.95
N TYR A 86 -6.48 -2.11 -3.93
CA TYR A 86 -6.77 -3.54 -3.77
C TYR A 86 -5.56 -4.33 -3.24
N LEU A 87 -4.37 -4.12 -3.81
CA LEU A 87 -3.16 -4.81 -3.36
C LEU A 87 -2.79 -4.45 -1.92
N SER A 88 -2.96 -3.18 -1.54
CA SER A 88 -2.76 -2.72 -0.17
C SER A 88 -3.73 -3.43 0.79
N TYR A 89 -5.05 -3.30 0.55
CA TYR A 89 -6.09 -3.86 1.42
C TYR A 89 -6.08 -5.39 1.53
N THR A 90 -5.52 -6.09 0.53
CA THR A 90 -5.37 -7.55 0.57
C THR A 90 -4.01 -8.03 1.07
N GLY A 91 -3.17 -7.12 1.58
CA GLY A 91 -1.86 -7.45 2.15
C GLY A 91 -0.89 -8.06 1.13
N GLN A 92 -0.98 -7.65 -0.14
CA GLN A 92 -0.10 -8.08 -1.23
C GLN A 92 1.07 -7.10 -1.39
N TYR A 93 1.81 -6.85 -0.31
CA TYR A 93 2.80 -5.77 -0.19
C TYR A 93 3.91 -5.78 -1.25
N GLU A 94 4.48 -6.96 -1.53
CA GLU A 94 5.55 -7.07 -2.53
C GLU A 94 5.04 -6.67 -3.93
N LEU A 95 3.88 -7.19 -4.32
CA LEU A 95 3.25 -6.86 -5.59
C LEU A 95 2.79 -5.39 -5.62
N TYR A 96 2.23 -4.87 -4.52
CA TYR A 96 1.86 -3.46 -4.39
C TYR A 96 3.03 -2.55 -4.73
N ARG A 97 4.19 -2.82 -4.16
CA ARG A 97 5.40 -2.01 -4.38
C ARG A 97 5.84 -2.05 -5.84
N GLU A 98 5.95 -3.24 -6.42
CA GLU A 98 6.37 -3.40 -7.81
C GLU A 98 5.44 -2.68 -8.77
N GLU A 99 4.13 -2.84 -8.57
CA GLU A 99 3.10 -2.23 -9.40
C GLU A 99 3.04 -0.71 -9.17
N ALA A 100 3.24 -0.21 -7.95
CA ALA A 100 3.26 1.23 -7.67
C ALA A 100 4.38 1.92 -8.45
N VAL A 101 5.60 1.36 -8.40
CA VAL A 101 6.76 1.86 -9.15
C VAL A 101 6.52 1.78 -10.66
N ARG A 102 6.01 0.64 -11.15
CA ARG A 102 5.74 0.44 -12.58
C ARG A 102 4.70 1.42 -13.10
N LEU A 103 3.54 1.51 -12.45
CA LEU A 103 2.42 2.36 -12.87
C LEU A 103 2.79 3.84 -12.80
N ALA A 104 3.53 4.28 -11.78
CA ALA A 104 4.00 5.67 -11.68
C ALA A 104 5.04 6.03 -12.75
N ARG A 105 5.74 5.06 -13.35
CA ARG A 105 6.61 5.28 -14.52
C ARG A 105 5.79 5.41 -15.80
N GLU A 106 4.75 4.60 -15.95
CA GLU A 106 3.94 4.51 -17.17
C GLU A 106 2.86 5.60 -17.29
N ILE A 107 2.31 6.04 -16.15
CA ILE A 107 1.17 6.96 -16.08
C ILE A 107 1.60 8.24 -15.37
N THR A 108 1.37 9.39 -16.00
CA THR A 108 1.63 10.71 -15.42
C THR A 108 0.48 11.07 -14.49
N SER A 109 0.61 10.74 -13.21
CA SER A 109 -0.36 11.07 -12.15
C SER A 109 0.36 11.44 -10.86
N PHE A 110 -0.09 12.53 -10.23
CA PHE A 110 0.41 12.95 -8.92
C PHE A 110 0.19 11.86 -7.88
N ALA A 111 -1.02 11.30 -7.81
CA ALA A 111 -1.38 10.27 -6.84
C ALA A 111 -0.53 9.00 -7.00
N LEU A 112 -0.27 8.57 -8.24
CA LEU A 112 0.59 7.40 -8.50
C LEU A 112 2.05 7.68 -8.11
N CYS A 113 2.56 8.89 -8.37
CA CYS A 113 3.91 9.27 -7.95
C CYS A 113 4.06 9.29 -6.42
N VAL A 114 3.05 9.79 -5.69
CA VAL A 114 3.05 9.76 -4.22
C VAL A 114 3.04 8.33 -3.69
N ARG A 115 2.22 7.43 -4.26
CA ARG A 115 2.20 6.02 -3.86
C ARG A 115 3.54 5.32 -4.13
N ALA A 116 4.14 5.56 -5.29
CA ALA A 116 5.45 5.01 -5.62
C ALA A 116 6.58 5.55 -4.74
N ARG A 117 6.55 6.85 -4.40
CA ARG A 117 7.45 7.46 -3.42
C ARG A 117 7.36 6.76 -2.07
N ASN A 118 6.14 6.60 -1.55
CA ASN A 118 5.92 6.00 -0.24
C ASN A 118 6.32 4.51 -0.24
N ALA A 119 6.03 3.77 -1.31
CA ALA A 119 6.43 2.38 -1.45
C ALA A 119 7.96 2.22 -1.51
N ALA A 120 8.66 3.09 -2.26
CA ALA A 120 10.12 3.09 -2.32
C ALA A 120 10.74 3.49 -0.97
N TYR A 121 10.16 4.47 -0.28
CA TYR A 121 10.59 4.87 1.06
C TYR A 121 10.47 3.73 2.06
N ALA A 122 9.33 3.04 2.10
CA ALA A 122 9.11 1.89 2.95
C ALA A 122 10.12 0.74 2.71
N ASP A 123 10.69 0.65 1.51
CA ASP A 123 11.70 -0.36 1.15
C ASP A 123 13.15 0.08 1.42
N GLY A 124 13.35 1.29 1.94
CA GLY A 124 14.68 1.87 2.16
C GLY A 124 15.37 2.33 0.89
N ASP A 125 14.64 2.46 -0.23
CA ASP A 125 15.16 2.97 -1.50
C ASP A 125 14.96 4.50 -1.55
N GLY A 126 15.86 5.21 -0.87
CA GLY A 126 15.82 6.67 -0.77
C GLY A 126 15.96 7.38 -2.12
N GLU A 127 16.75 6.84 -3.04
CA GLU A 127 16.96 7.42 -4.37
C GLU A 127 15.72 7.27 -5.24
N LEU A 128 15.08 6.09 -5.26
CA LEU A 128 13.83 5.88 -5.98
C LEU A 128 12.67 6.67 -5.37
N SER A 129 12.62 6.77 -4.04
CA SER A 129 11.67 7.64 -3.34
C SER A 129 11.83 9.10 -3.78
N LEU A 130 13.07 9.62 -3.77
CA LEU A 130 13.36 10.99 -4.19
C LEU A 130 13.05 11.23 -5.67
N PHE A 131 13.28 10.24 -6.54
CA PHE A 131 12.91 10.31 -7.95
C PHE A 131 11.41 10.56 -8.14
N PHE A 132 10.56 9.76 -7.48
CA PHE A 132 9.10 9.94 -7.57
C PHE A 132 8.61 11.19 -6.84
N ALA A 133 9.25 11.58 -5.73
CA ALA A 133 8.97 12.83 -5.04
C ALA A 133 9.16 14.04 -5.96
N ARG A 134 10.30 14.11 -6.69
CA ARG A 134 10.56 15.18 -7.66
C ARG A 134 9.53 15.20 -8.80
N LYS A 135 9.12 14.03 -9.28
CA LYS A 135 8.09 13.91 -10.31
C LYS A 135 6.74 14.46 -9.81
N ALA A 136 6.34 14.11 -8.59
CA ALA A 136 5.12 14.64 -7.97
C ALA A 136 5.19 16.16 -7.72
N LEU A 137 6.30 16.67 -7.18
CA LEU A 137 6.53 18.11 -6.96
C LEU A 137 6.39 18.93 -8.26
N SER A 138 6.83 18.39 -9.39
CA SER A 138 6.71 19.05 -10.70
C SER A 138 5.25 19.23 -11.19
N MET A 139 4.29 18.53 -10.58
CA MET A 139 2.87 18.60 -10.91
C MET A 139 2.09 19.54 -9.98
N ILE A 140 2.71 20.02 -8.91
CA ILE A 140 2.06 20.91 -7.94
C ILE A 140 2.10 22.35 -8.46
N GLY A 141 0.92 22.95 -8.60
CA GLY A 141 0.76 24.35 -8.99
C GLY A 141 0.85 25.35 -7.85
N SER A 142 0.51 24.94 -6.62
CA SER A 142 0.50 25.80 -5.44
C SER A 142 1.85 25.82 -4.72
N ASP A 143 2.38 27.00 -4.44
CA ASP A 143 3.65 27.14 -3.72
C ASP A 143 3.56 26.60 -2.29
N SER A 144 2.43 26.79 -1.59
CA SER A 144 2.26 26.28 -0.22
C SER A 144 2.22 24.74 -0.16
N GLU A 145 1.58 24.11 -1.15
CA GLU A 145 1.55 22.64 -1.25
C GLU A 145 2.93 22.09 -1.62
N ARG A 146 3.66 22.81 -2.49
CA ARG A 146 5.01 22.44 -2.90
C ARG A 146 5.97 22.51 -1.70
N GLU A 147 5.98 23.61 -0.97
CA GLU A 147 6.80 23.80 0.24
C GLU A 147 6.50 22.73 1.31
N SER A 148 5.21 22.43 1.52
CA SER A 148 4.80 21.38 2.46
C SER A 148 5.33 20.01 2.04
N MET A 149 5.22 19.66 0.77
CA MET A 149 5.73 18.39 0.26
C MET A 149 7.27 18.33 0.25
N GLU A 150 7.95 19.44 -0.06
CA GLU A 150 9.42 19.52 0.02
C GLU A 150 9.93 19.28 1.44
N SER A 151 9.27 19.87 2.44
CA SER A 151 9.60 19.64 3.85
C SER A 151 9.41 18.17 4.24
N ASP A 152 8.27 17.57 3.89
CA ASP A 152 8.00 16.13 4.15
C ASP A 152 9.08 15.24 3.51
N VAL A 153 9.42 15.50 2.24
CA VAL A 153 10.45 14.73 1.52
C VAL A 153 11.82 14.87 2.19
N MET A 154 12.18 16.07 2.64
CA MET A 154 13.44 16.31 3.32
C MET A 154 13.50 15.61 4.68
N GLU A 155 12.45 15.70 5.48
CA GLU A 155 12.34 15.04 6.79
C GLU A 155 12.45 13.52 6.64
N LYS A 156 11.66 12.93 5.73
CA LYS A 156 11.69 11.48 5.47
C LYS A 156 13.07 11.03 5.01
N LYS A 157 13.71 11.78 4.10
CA LYS A 157 15.08 11.47 3.64
C LYS A 157 16.07 11.48 4.80
N GLN A 158 16.04 12.52 5.64
CA GLN A 158 16.94 12.62 6.80
C GLN A 158 16.73 11.46 7.78
N ALA A 159 15.49 11.07 8.04
CA ALA A 159 15.17 9.94 8.91
C ALA A 159 15.72 8.61 8.36
N LEU A 160 15.57 8.36 7.05
CA LEU A 160 16.12 7.15 6.41
C LEU A 160 17.65 7.17 6.40
N ASP A 161 18.28 8.30 6.08
CA ASP A 161 19.74 8.44 6.09
C ASP A 161 20.31 8.19 7.50
N ALA A 162 19.65 8.72 8.54
CA ALA A 162 20.03 8.49 9.93
C ALA A 162 19.88 7.02 10.33
N PHE A 163 18.78 6.38 9.93
CA PHE A 163 18.54 4.96 10.16
C PHE A 163 19.60 4.08 9.48
N ILE A 164 19.93 4.34 8.22
CA ILE A 164 21.00 3.63 7.50
C ILE A 164 22.34 3.84 8.18
N SER A 165 22.65 5.08 8.59
CA SER A 165 23.89 5.41 9.28
C SER A 165 24.07 4.69 10.61
N VAL A 166 22.98 4.42 11.33
CA VAL A 166 23.00 3.75 12.63
C VAL A 166 23.01 2.24 12.49
N THR A 167 22.21 1.70 11.57
CA THR A 167 22.02 0.25 11.42
C THR A 167 23.02 -0.42 10.51
N ASP A 168 23.65 0.32 9.60
CA ASP A 168 24.48 -0.23 8.51
C ASP A 168 23.75 -1.29 7.69
N LEU A 169 22.43 -1.13 7.52
CA LEU A 169 21.62 -1.98 6.65
C LEU A 169 21.64 -1.43 5.22
N SER A 170 21.85 -2.32 4.27
CA SER A 170 21.64 -2.05 2.86
C SER A 170 20.15 -1.95 2.52
N THR A 171 19.81 -1.31 1.41
CA THR A 171 18.43 -1.22 0.91
C THR A 171 17.74 -2.59 0.80
N ASN A 172 18.47 -3.64 0.41
CA ASN A 172 17.89 -4.99 0.32
C ASN A 172 17.52 -5.56 1.70
N GLU A 173 18.35 -5.30 2.72
CA GLU A 173 18.09 -5.73 4.09
C GLU A 173 16.96 -4.92 4.73
N ILE A 174 16.85 -3.62 4.41
CA ILE A 174 15.70 -2.80 4.82
C ILE A 174 14.41 -3.29 4.16
N SER A 175 14.44 -3.59 2.86
CA SER A 175 13.29 -4.18 2.17
C SER A 175 12.87 -5.51 2.80
N LEU A 176 13.83 -6.36 3.19
CA LEU A 176 13.55 -7.59 3.92
C LEU A 176 12.92 -7.33 5.30
N LEU A 177 13.42 -6.34 6.03
CA LEU A 177 12.88 -5.94 7.34
C LEU A 177 11.43 -5.44 7.19
N SER A 178 11.17 -4.53 6.27
CA SER A 178 9.83 -3.99 6.00
C SER A 178 8.83 -5.08 5.58
N ARG A 179 9.28 -6.06 4.78
CA ARG A 179 8.46 -7.24 4.43
C ARG A 179 8.15 -8.10 5.65
N THR A 180 9.14 -8.30 6.53
CA THR A 180 8.97 -9.07 7.77
C THR A 180 7.91 -8.41 8.65
N ILE A 181 8.00 -7.09 8.85
CA ILE A 181 7.03 -6.30 9.61
C ILE A 181 5.63 -6.41 9.00
N ALA A 182 5.51 -6.21 7.68
CA ALA A 182 4.22 -6.27 6.99
C ALA A 182 3.58 -7.67 7.02
N ASN A 183 4.41 -8.73 7.00
CA ASN A 183 3.94 -10.11 7.11
C ASN A 183 3.43 -10.44 8.52
N VAL A 184 4.07 -9.92 9.57
CA VAL A 184 3.56 -10.05 10.94
C VAL A 184 2.17 -9.43 11.05
N ALA A 185 2.00 -8.15 10.64
CA ALA A 185 0.69 -7.51 10.64
C ALA A 185 -0.37 -8.33 9.86
N LYS A 186 0.01 -8.84 8.68
CA LYS A 186 -0.86 -9.69 7.86
C LYS A 186 -1.29 -10.98 8.56
N ASN A 187 -0.42 -11.63 9.34
CA ASN A 187 -0.76 -12.86 10.07
C ASN A 187 -1.84 -12.62 11.15
N TYR A 188 -1.92 -11.39 11.67
CA TYR A 188 -2.98 -10.95 12.58
C TYR A 188 -4.23 -10.43 11.85
N GLY A 189 -4.26 -10.45 10.52
CA GLY A 189 -5.35 -9.87 9.73
C GLY A 189 -5.39 -8.34 9.78
N VAL A 190 -4.27 -7.70 10.12
CA VAL A 190 -4.14 -6.26 10.28
C VAL A 190 -3.45 -5.64 9.06
N LEU A 191 -3.96 -4.50 8.61
CA LEU A 191 -3.40 -3.77 7.48
C LEU A 191 -2.26 -2.84 7.92
N ALA A 192 -1.04 -3.11 7.47
CA ALA A 192 0.06 -2.15 7.48
C ALA A 192 -0.13 -1.03 6.44
N ILE A 193 0.17 0.21 6.83
CA ILE A 193 -0.22 1.44 6.11
C ILE A 193 1.00 2.25 5.68
N SER A 194 1.93 2.47 6.60
CA SER A 194 3.13 3.28 6.39
C SER A 194 4.25 2.78 7.29
N HIS A 195 5.46 3.22 6.96
CA HIS A 195 6.66 3.00 7.77
C HIS A 195 7.31 4.35 8.05
N ASP A 196 7.70 4.56 9.30
CA ASP A 196 8.57 5.66 9.72
C ASP A 196 9.89 5.07 10.23
N TYR A 197 11.00 5.61 9.74
CA TYR A 197 12.31 5.26 10.29
C TYR A 197 12.63 6.16 11.47
N VAL A 198 13.11 5.55 12.55
CA VAL A 198 13.59 6.27 13.73
C VAL A 198 14.98 5.79 14.09
N ALA A 199 15.84 6.74 14.48
CA ALA A 199 17.20 6.49 14.88
C ALA A 199 17.56 7.42 16.04
N SER A 200 18.16 6.87 17.09
CA SER A 200 18.64 7.59 18.25
C SER A 200 20.13 7.91 18.09
N PRO A 201 20.61 9.05 18.64
CA PRO A 201 22.05 9.34 18.68
C PRO A 201 22.86 8.32 19.50
N GLU A 202 22.19 7.56 20.38
CA GLU A 202 22.80 6.53 21.23
C GLU A 202 23.03 5.22 20.46
N GLY A 203 22.55 5.14 19.22
CA GLY A 203 22.80 4.05 18.30
C GLY A 203 21.63 3.10 18.12
N ASP A 204 20.47 3.35 18.74
CA ASP A 204 19.28 2.53 18.58
C ASP A 204 18.49 2.97 17.35
N ALA A 205 17.97 2.03 16.59
CA ALA A 205 17.15 2.35 15.42
C ALA A 205 16.02 1.35 15.25
N GLY A 206 14.94 1.81 14.64
CA GLY A 206 13.83 0.94 14.33
C GLY A 206 12.90 1.48 13.27
N ILE A 207 11.98 0.61 12.85
CA ILE A 207 10.89 0.95 11.96
C ILE A 207 9.59 0.97 12.76
N VAL A 208 8.87 2.08 12.71
CA VAL A 208 7.51 2.20 13.25
C VAL A 208 6.53 1.95 12.12
N CYS A 209 5.74 0.90 12.21
CA CYS A 209 4.73 0.58 11.21
C CYS A 209 3.34 1.04 11.69
N ASP A 210 2.72 1.96 10.95
CA ASP A 210 1.32 2.32 11.22
C ASP A 210 0.40 1.21 10.72
N VAL A 211 -0.54 0.79 11.57
CA VAL A 211 -1.47 -0.30 11.31
C VAL A 211 -2.91 0.08 11.63
N LEU A 212 -3.87 -0.46 10.88
CA LEU A 212 -5.30 -0.32 11.18
C LEU A 212 -5.71 -1.27 12.30
N CYS A 213 -5.30 -0.93 13.52
CA CYS A 213 -5.63 -1.67 14.73
C CYS A 213 -5.71 -0.70 15.91
N GLU A 214 -6.78 -0.79 16.69
CA GLU A 214 -6.95 -0.06 17.95
C GLU A 214 -6.88 -0.99 19.17
N ASP A 215 -6.78 -2.31 18.95
CA ASP A 215 -6.64 -3.30 20.00
C ASP A 215 -5.20 -3.33 20.52
N ALA A 216 -5.01 -2.90 21.77
CA ALA A 216 -3.71 -2.80 22.42
C ALA A 216 -3.07 -4.17 22.70
N ASP A 217 -3.88 -5.21 22.97
CA ASP A 217 -3.35 -6.55 23.22
C ASP A 217 -2.83 -7.13 21.90
N MET A 218 -3.59 -6.95 20.80
CA MET A 218 -3.14 -7.34 19.46
C MET A 218 -1.88 -6.58 19.02
N LEU A 219 -1.78 -5.28 19.29
CA LEU A 219 -0.57 -4.50 19.02
C LEU A 219 0.64 -5.02 19.80
N SER A 220 0.45 -5.34 21.08
CA SER A 220 1.51 -5.91 21.93
C SER A 220 1.97 -7.29 21.43
N ASP A 221 1.04 -8.14 21.00
CA ASP A 221 1.36 -9.46 20.46
C ASP A 221 2.14 -9.33 19.14
N MET A 222 1.73 -8.42 18.25
CA MET A 222 2.47 -8.13 17.02
C MET A 222 3.88 -7.60 17.29
N ASP A 223 4.07 -6.73 18.30
CA ASP A 223 5.38 -6.21 18.70
C ASP A 223 6.32 -7.32 19.19
N ILE A 224 5.81 -8.29 19.94
CA ILE A 224 6.58 -9.46 20.40
C ILE A 224 6.96 -10.34 19.21
N ASP A 225 6.02 -10.60 18.30
CA ASP A 225 6.26 -11.46 17.15
C ASP A 225 7.25 -10.83 16.17
N VAL A 226 7.15 -9.53 15.88
CA VAL A 226 8.10 -8.87 14.98
C VAL A 226 9.50 -8.81 15.58
N ALA A 227 9.62 -8.56 16.88
CA ALA A 227 10.92 -8.63 17.56
C ALA A 227 11.51 -10.04 17.51
N THR A 228 10.67 -11.07 17.64
CA THR A 228 11.08 -12.48 17.54
C THR A 228 11.55 -12.83 16.13
N GLU A 229 10.78 -12.47 15.10
CA GLU A 229 11.16 -12.69 13.70
C GLU A 229 12.46 -11.97 13.32
N ILE A 230 12.66 -10.74 13.80
CA ILE A 230 13.91 -10.00 13.61
C ILE A 230 15.07 -10.72 14.30
N ALA A 231 14.91 -11.14 15.56
CA ALA A 231 15.96 -11.79 16.33
C ALA A 231 16.35 -13.17 15.79
N MET A 232 15.40 -13.88 15.18
CA MET A 232 15.63 -15.20 14.58
C MET A 232 16.24 -15.14 13.17
N ASN A 233 16.26 -13.97 12.54
CA ASN A 233 16.79 -13.80 11.20
C ASN A 233 18.29 -13.46 11.23
N GLU A 234 19.12 -14.36 10.69
CA GLU A 234 20.58 -14.20 10.67
C GLU A 234 21.06 -12.93 9.97
N VAL A 235 20.26 -12.36 9.04
CA VAL A 235 20.58 -11.09 8.36
C VAL A 235 20.66 -9.93 9.35
N PHE A 236 19.86 -9.95 10.42
CA PHE A 236 19.83 -8.89 11.43
C PHE A 236 20.69 -9.20 12.66
N ALA A 237 21.39 -10.34 12.67
CA ALA A 237 22.24 -10.72 13.79
C ALA A 237 23.36 -9.69 14.02
N GLY A 238 23.38 -9.12 15.22
CA GLY A 238 24.36 -8.09 15.61
C GLY A 238 24.11 -6.69 15.02
N LYS A 239 23.01 -6.50 14.29
CA LYS A 239 22.55 -5.19 13.82
C LYS A 239 21.72 -4.53 14.92
N ASN A 240 21.91 -3.23 15.19
CA ASN A 240 21.12 -2.53 16.19
C ASN A 240 19.80 -2.02 15.58
N VAL A 241 18.88 -2.96 15.33
CA VAL A 241 17.60 -2.67 14.67
C VAL A 241 16.45 -3.38 15.38
N THR A 242 15.32 -2.68 15.48
CA THR A 242 14.05 -3.22 15.98
C THR A 242 12.88 -2.72 15.14
N ALA A 243 11.66 -3.17 15.44
CA ALA A 243 10.45 -2.63 14.85
C ALA A 243 9.29 -2.73 15.85
N TRP A 244 8.30 -1.87 15.68
CA TRP A 244 7.05 -1.94 16.44
C TRP A 244 5.89 -1.32 15.66
N PHE A 245 4.68 -1.58 16.14
CA PHE A 245 3.45 -1.16 15.52
C PHE A 245 2.83 0.04 16.25
N ARG A 246 2.27 0.96 15.47
CA ARG A 246 1.50 2.08 15.97
C ARG A 246 0.07 1.98 15.44
N GLY A 247 -0.88 1.79 16.34
CA GLY A 247 -2.30 1.72 16.01
C GLY A 247 -2.83 3.04 15.44
N ARG A 248 -3.64 2.95 14.39
CA ARG A 248 -4.32 4.07 13.73
C ARG A 248 -5.80 3.76 13.54
N ASN A 249 -6.63 4.77 13.73
CA ASN A 249 -8.04 4.67 13.37
C ASN A 249 -8.21 4.93 11.86
N ARG A 250 -9.12 4.20 11.21
CA ARG A 250 -9.44 4.38 9.78
C ARG A 250 -9.88 5.81 9.44
N GLN A 251 -10.48 6.54 10.38
CA GLN A 251 -10.89 7.94 10.21
C GLN A 251 -9.72 8.94 10.23
N GLU A 252 -8.58 8.56 10.81
CA GLU A 252 -7.37 9.39 10.88
C GLU A 252 -6.55 9.34 9.58
N ILE A 253 -6.92 8.44 8.66
CA ILE A 253 -6.20 8.19 7.44
C ILE A 253 -6.92 8.88 6.29
N GLN A 254 -6.29 9.89 5.73
CA GLN A 254 -6.72 10.48 4.46
C GLN A 254 -6.47 9.46 3.33
N PHE A 255 -7.42 8.57 3.09
CA PHE A 255 -7.39 7.70 1.92
C PHE A 255 -7.56 8.55 0.67
N THR A 256 -6.54 8.57 -0.18
CA THR A 256 -6.69 9.06 -1.56
C THR A 256 -7.21 7.91 -2.42
N ILE A 257 -8.51 7.60 -2.35
CA ILE A 257 -9.21 6.82 -3.40
C ILE A 257 -9.39 7.66 -4.65
#